data_AF-A0A817WUG7-F1
#
_entry.id   AF-A0A817WUG7-F1
#
_cell.length_a   1.000
_cell.length_b   1.000
_cell.length_c   1.000
_cell.angle_alpha   90.00
_cell.angle_beta   90.00
_cell.angle_gamma   90.00
#
_symmetry.space_group_name_H-M   'P 1'
#
loop_
_entity.id
_entity.type
_entity.pdbx_description
1 polymer ?
#
loop_
_entity_poly.entity_id
_entity_poly.type
_entity_poly.pdbx_seq_one_letter_code
_entity_poly.pdbx_strand_id
1 'polypeptide(L)'
;MAYSKDNSLNFDIISWDTISNYLKENIQIKRNSQNDHWLQLLNERVANSHRELARSTPAVNSYMQWIRSRGKNIKAGSKTIQSSILGPKINEGELIDVRISCRGPDDKLYDRDEQLRQRLPRGCTLIQCKLKDEAHPRLDFGLFALRKFSGGLGDDDDREDDNQGWLRYFLEHPQTASQIICTRKINGEACHLSCIALPPDNRLMLIAGSKNVHLCFRTHSDISMYGNESTYNYASSFCHTILDVLSSMPDQGSMLLNFLSLTRYTAVFEILNYSHQHIVNLSYLKNENNGSQLKFITFSQVPQDFEQIVTNLCALPPDYAIEIARCLHLSTTDYDIIENQPNLLNEYLTSIKYRHECEGSVLYFLNKNDQVIGLLKKKTIWYVILRAIREKARPMLAGWEKNHKLDLSDTIDRTSRRLNAIQKWLRFSNEILDQWKMLAGQFLKWLAEGAKKKVITRNNVADEYPMLWSKFLRETNNVDDFMIKMIDKSGEEDVWKQLNEMKIDEKKPNKEHKTGHARKTKQPSDLEYEEDIDLALQDLDDDDNNNNNDDDEEN
;
A
#
# COMPACT_ATOMS: atom_id res chain seq x y z
N MET A 1 -19.52 -22.00 -10.75
CA MET A 1 -19.24 -21.57 -12.14
C MET A 1 -18.25 -22.55 -12.72
N ALA A 2 -18.55 -23.17 -13.86
CA ALA A 2 -17.59 -24.01 -14.57
C ALA A 2 -16.59 -23.07 -15.26
N TYR A 3 -15.35 -23.03 -14.79
CA TYR A 3 -14.29 -22.27 -15.46
C TYR A 3 -14.14 -22.81 -16.88
N SER A 4 -14.30 -21.93 -17.88
CA SER A 4 -14.14 -22.30 -19.30
C SER A 4 -12.73 -22.84 -19.51
N LYS A 5 -12.58 -23.84 -20.41
CA LYS A 5 -11.31 -24.47 -20.83
C LYS A 5 -10.09 -23.59 -20.50
N ASP A 6 -9.27 -24.03 -19.54
CA ASP A 6 -8.04 -23.37 -19.10
C ASP A 6 -7.22 -22.94 -20.32
N ASN A 7 -7.24 -21.65 -20.66
CA ASN A 7 -6.16 -21.05 -21.42
C ASN A 7 -4.95 -21.03 -20.49
N SER A 8 -4.24 -22.16 -20.42
CA SER A 8 -3.11 -22.31 -19.52
C SER A 8 -2.07 -21.25 -19.84
N LEU A 9 -1.70 -20.45 -18.84
CA LEU A 9 -0.61 -19.48 -18.95
C LEU A 9 0.65 -20.17 -19.48
N ASN A 10 1.26 -19.55 -20.48
CA ASN A 10 2.53 -20.04 -21.00
C ASN A 10 3.67 -19.59 -20.05
N PHE A 11 4.31 -20.57 -19.41
CA PHE A 11 5.48 -20.36 -18.54
C PHE A 11 6.80 -20.64 -19.27
N ASP A 12 6.81 -20.65 -20.59
CA ASP A 12 8.03 -20.75 -21.40
C ASP A 12 8.99 -19.61 -21.06
N ILE A 13 10.28 -19.94 -21.06
CA ILE A 13 11.34 -18.99 -20.76
C ILE A 13 11.56 -18.11 -22.00
N ILE A 14 11.39 -16.81 -21.84
CA ILE A 14 11.63 -15.81 -22.87
C ILE A 14 12.95 -15.11 -22.55
N SER A 15 13.82 -14.98 -23.56
CA SER A 15 15.12 -14.32 -23.38
C SER A 15 14.97 -12.83 -23.12
N TRP A 16 15.93 -12.24 -22.39
CA TRP A 16 15.97 -10.79 -22.18
C TRP A 16 16.06 -10.01 -23.50
N ASP A 17 16.80 -10.49 -24.50
CA ASP A 17 16.91 -9.83 -25.80
C ASP A 17 15.55 -9.72 -26.50
N THR A 18 14.73 -10.78 -26.41
CA THR A 18 13.36 -10.76 -26.96
C THR A 18 12.50 -9.72 -26.25
N ILE A 19 12.52 -9.70 -24.90
CA ILE A 19 11.71 -8.76 -24.10
C ILE A 19 12.17 -7.32 -24.34
N SER A 20 13.47 -7.07 -24.27
CA SER A 20 14.03 -5.72 -24.42
C SER A 20 13.79 -5.14 -25.82
N ASN A 21 13.89 -5.94 -26.87
CA ASN A 21 13.54 -5.51 -28.23
C ASN A 21 12.05 -5.18 -28.34
N TYR A 22 11.17 -6.04 -27.81
CA TYR A 22 9.73 -5.77 -27.80
C TYR A 22 9.41 -4.46 -27.06
N LEU A 23 9.96 -4.25 -25.86
CA LEU A 23 9.75 -3.02 -25.10
C LEU A 23 10.26 -1.80 -25.86
N LYS A 24 11.45 -1.89 -26.48
CA LYS A 24 12.05 -0.79 -27.24
C LYS A 24 11.20 -0.38 -28.44
N GLU A 25 10.56 -1.33 -29.11
CA GLU A 25 9.73 -1.07 -30.28
C GLU A 25 8.34 -0.49 -29.93
N ASN A 26 7.84 -0.74 -28.72
CA ASN A 26 6.43 -0.49 -28.38
C ASN A 26 6.22 0.56 -27.27
N ILE A 27 7.26 0.95 -26.52
CA ILE A 27 7.14 1.97 -25.47
C ILE A 27 7.24 3.38 -26.06
N GLN A 28 6.36 4.27 -25.61
CA GLN A 28 6.40 5.71 -25.90
C GLN A 28 6.48 6.50 -24.59
N ILE A 29 7.66 6.98 -24.24
CA ILE A 29 7.88 7.80 -23.04
C ILE A 29 7.59 9.26 -23.35
N LYS A 30 6.83 9.94 -22.47
CA LYS A 30 6.44 11.36 -22.64
C LYS A 30 7.56 12.38 -22.34
N ARG A 31 8.68 11.97 -21.74
CA ARG A 31 9.77 12.89 -21.36
C ARG A 31 10.59 13.34 -22.57
N ASN A 32 11.00 14.60 -22.56
CA ASN A 32 11.76 15.25 -23.66
C ASN A 32 13.25 14.84 -23.74
N SER A 33 13.78 14.06 -22.79
CA SER A 33 15.20 13.75 -22.68
C SER A 33 15.49 12.24 -22.75
N GLN A 34 16.39 11.87 -23.67
CA GLN A 34 17.00 10.54 -23.85
C GLN A 34 16.01 9.35 -23.89
N ASN A 35 15.52 9.05 -25.10
CA ASN A 35 14.55 8.00 -25.39
C ASN A 35 14.91 6.59 -24.85
N ASP A 36 16.16 6.31 -24.48
CA ASP A 36 16.64 4.98 -24.11
C ASP A 36 17.17 4.86 -22.66
N HIS A 37 17.10 5.90 -21.81
CA HIS A 37 17.64 5.81 -20.44
C HIS A 37 16.97 4.71 -19.60
N TRP A 38 15.64 4.56 -19.71
CA TRP A 38 14.88 3.49 -19.04
C TRP A 38 15.38 2.08 -19.42
N LEU A 39 15.79 1.90 -20.68
CA LEU A 39 16.29 0.62 -21.18
C LEU A 39 17.67 0.30 -20.60
N GLN A 40 18.52 1.32 -20.43
CA GLN A 40 19.80 1.17 -19.74
C GLN A 40 19.60 0.69 -18.29
N LEU A 41 18.68 1.32 -17.55
CA LEU A 41 18.37 0.92 -16.17
C LEU A 41 17.92 -0.55 -16.09
N LEU A 42 17.09 -1.00 -17.03
CA LEU A 42 16.63 -2.39 -17.11
C LEU A 42 17.78 -3.36 -17.45
N ASN A 43 18.63 -3.03 -18.42
CA ASN A 43 19.78 -3.85 -18.78
C ASN A 43 20.74 -4.02 -17.59
N GLU A 44 21.03 -2.93 -16.88
CA GLU A 44 21.83 -2.97 -15.67
C GLU A 44 21.17 -3.82 -14.59
N ARG A 45 19.84 -3.74 -14.43
CA ARG A 45 19.12 -4.56 -13.46
C ARG A 45 19.21 -6.05 -13.77
N VAL A 46 18.92 -6.46 -15.00
CA VAL A 46 18.96 -7.88 -15.41
C VAL A 46 20.38 -8.45 -15.22
N ALA A 47 21.41 -7.69 -15.61
CA ALA A 47 22.80 -8.06 -15.36
C ALA A 47 23.11 -8.24 -13.87
N ASN A 48 22.53 -7.40 -13.00
CA ASN A 48 22.66 -7.52 -11.55
C ASN A 48 21.92 -8.73 -10.98
N SER A 49 20.69 -9.01 -11.43
CA SER A 49 19.87 -10.11 -10.93
C SER A 49 20.51 -11.48 -11.15
N HIS A 50 21.21 -11.68 -12.27
CA HIS A 50 22.01 -12.89 -12.48
C HIS A 50 23.13 -13.06 -11.44
N ARG A 51 23.75 -11.95 -10.99
CA ARG A 51 24.77 -11.98 -9.93
C ARG A 51 24.15 -12.25 -8.56
N GLU A 52 22.97 -11.71 -8.28
CA GLU A 52 22.24 -11.91 -7.03
C GLU A 52 21.82 -13.37 -6.84
N LEU A 53 21.31 -14.03 -7.89
CA LEU A 53 20.92 -15.44 -7.84
C LEU A 53 22.09 -16.38 -7.51
N ALA A 54 23.31 -16.00 -7.86
CA ALA A 54 24.51 -16.76 -7.51
C ALA A 54 24.96 -16.57 -6.05
N ARG A 55 24.40 -15.57 -5.33
CA ARG A 55 24.90 -15.09 -4.03
C ARG A 55 23.82 -14.91 -2.96
N SER A 56 22.56 -15.26 -3.19
CA SER A 56 21.43 -14.74 -2.39
C SER A 56 21.42 -15.17 -0.91
N THR A 57 21.91 -16.36 -0.59
CA THR A 57 21.73 -16.94 0.75
C THR A 57 22.34 -16.12 1.92
N PRO A 58 23.59 -15.61 1.88
CA PRO A 58 24.16 -14.88 3.01
C PRO A 58 23.46 -13.54 3.30
N ALA A 59 23.13 -12.74 2.28
CA ALA A 59 22.49 -11.44 2.47
C ALA A 59 21.07 -11.58 3.02
N VAL A 60 20.30 -12.54 2.50
CA VAL A 60 18.93 -12.81 2.96
C VAL A 60 18.95 -13.39 4.39
N ASN A 61 19.96 -14.20 4.73
CA ASN A 61 20.15 -14.67 6.10
C ASN A 61 20.47 -13.53 7.07
N SER A 62 21.34 -12.59 6.69
CA SER A 62 21.60 -11.38 7.49
C SER A 62 20.33 -10.55 7.68
N TYR A 63 19.50 -10.41 6.64
CA TYR A 63 18.20 -9.76 6.74
C TYR A 63 17.26 -10.48 7.72
N MET A 64 17.21 -11.81 7.68
CA MET A 64 16.43 -12.60 8.64
C MET A 64 16.95 -12.51 10.08
N GLN A 65 18.26 -12.44 10.27
CA GLN A 65 18.84 -12.17 11.59
C GLN A 65 18.42 -10.80 12.09
N TRP A 66 18.45 -9.78 11.23
CA TRP A 66 17.94 -8.44 11.55
C TRP A 66 16.46 -8.49 11.95
N ILE A 67 15.59 -9.15 11.16
CA ILE A 67 14.16 -9.34 11.49
C ILE A 67 14.00 -9.94 12.90
N ARG A 68 14.70 -11.04 13.18
CA ARG A 68 14.63 -11.73 14.48
C ARG A 68 15.12 -10.84 15.63
N SER A 69 16.13 -10.00 15.40
CA SER A 69 16.63 -9.07 16.43
C SER A 69 15.65 -7.95 16.79
N ARG A 70 14.63 -7.69 15.96
CA ARG A 70 13.60 -6.67 16.26
C ARG A 70 12.53 -7.13 17.25
N GLY A 71 12.52 -8.41 17.61
CA GLY A 71 11.62 -8.96 18.61
C GLY A 71 10.15 -8.68 18.28
N LYS A 72 9.41 -8.12 19.24
CA LYS A 72 7.95 -7.93 19.16
C LYS A 72 7.46 -6.95 18.07
N ASN A 73 8.36 -6.12 17.52
CA ASN A 73 8.01 -5.07 16.57
C ASN A 73 7.84 -5.58 15.13
N ILE A 74 8.37 -6.77 14.82
CA ILE A 74 8.24 -7.42 13.51
C ILE A 74 7.78 -8.86 13.73
N LYS A 75 6.79 -9.30 12.95
CA LYS A 75 6.33 -10.70 12.91
C LYS A 75 6.71 -11.30 11.56
N ALA A 76 7.30 -12.50 11.61
CA ALA A 76 7.54 -13.35 10.46
C ALA A 76 6.59 -14.55 10.52
N GLY A 77 5.69 -14.65 9.55
CA GLY A 77 4.66 -15.69 9.45
C GLY A 77 5.06 -16.82 8.52
N SER A 78 5.22 -18.00 9.12
CA SER A 78 5.26 -19.35 8.53
C SER A 78 4.13 -19.78 7.61
N LYS A 79 4.36 -20.15 6.34
CA LYS A 79 3.41 -20.98 5.58
C LYS A 79 4.07 -21.99 4.63
N THR A 80 3.78 -23.27 4.83
CA THR A 80 4.23 -24.34 3.92
C THR A 80 3.60 -24.20 2.53
N ILE A 81 4.41 -24.40 1.50
CA ILE A 81 3.99 -24.51 0.10
C ILE A 81 3.83 -26.00 -0.22
N GLN A 82 2.68 -26.38 -0.77
CA GLN A 82 2.42 -27.78 -1.12
C GLN A 82 3.44 -28.27 -2.16
N SER A 83 3.96 -29.49 -1.98
CA SER A 83 5.03 -30.05 -2.83
C SER A 83 4.62 -30.18 -4.30
N SER A 84 3.32 -30.38 -4.57
CA SER A 84 2.72 -30.36 -5.91
C SER A 84 2.95 -29.05 -6.66
N ILE A 85 3.01 -27.92 -5.94
CA ILE A 85 3.20 -26.57 -6.50
C ILE A 85 4.67 -26.36 -6.89
N LEU A 86 5.60 -26.76 -6.01
CA LEU A 86 7.05 -26.51 -6.11
C LEU A 86 7.75 -27.28 -7.23
N GLY A 87 7.20 -28.42 -7.64
CA GLY A 87 7.77 -29.28 -8.67
C GLY A 87 8.69 -30.39 -8.11
N PRO A 88 9.13 -31.32 -8.97
CA PRO A 88 9.62 -32.63 -8.55
C PRO A 88 11.00 -32.63 -7.88
N LYS A 89 11.76 -31.53 -7.96
CA LYS A 89 13.15 -31.44 -7.44
C LYS A 89 13.26 -30.71 -6.11
N ILE A 90 12.17 -30.14 -5.62
CA ILE A 90 12.09 -29.44 -4.33
C ILE A 90 11.32 -30.34 -3.37
N ASN A 91 11.92 -30.66 -2.21
CA ASN A 91 11.29 -31.51 -1.20
C ASN A 91 10.33 -30.73 -0.32
N GLU A 92 10.75 -29.55 0.12
CA GLU A 92 10.06 -28.71 1.08
C GLU A 92 10.17 -27.26 0.63
N GLY A 93 9.09 -26.50 0.80
CA GLY A 93 9.10 -25.07 0.54
C GLY A 93 8.17 -24.33 1.49
N GLU A 94 8.52 -23.09 1.80
CA GLU A 94 7.83 -22.26 2.77
C GLU A 94 7.87 -20.79 2.32
N LEU A 95 6.75 -20.10 2.46
CA LEU A 95 6.69 -18.64 2.41
C LEU A 95 6.80 -18.08 3.83
N ILE A 96 7.56 -17.01 3.97
CA ILE A 96 7.75 -16.27 5.22
C ILE A 96 7.27 -14.82 4.98
N ASP A 97 6.05 -14.51 5.38
CA ASP A 97 5.51 -13.14 5.31
C ASP A 97 6.04 -12.30 6.48
N VAL A 98 6.74 -11.22 6.17
CA VAL A 98 7.36 -10.31 7.15
C VAL A 98 6.55 -9.03 7.23
N ARG A 99 6.06 -8.70 8.42
CA ARG A 99 5.23 -7.50 8.66
C ARG A 99 5.51 -6.86 10.00
N ILE A 100 5.12 -5.59 10.12
CA ILE A 100 5.09 -4.90 11.41
C ILE A 100 4.11 -5.61 12.36
N SER A 101 4.48 -5.63 13.64
CA SER A 101 3.66 -6.11 14.73
C SER A 101 3.63 -5.04 15.83
N CYS A 102 2.52 -4.30 15.92
CA CYS A 102 2.29 -3.34 16.98
C CYS A 102 0.80 -3.30 17.37
N ARG A 103 0.52 -2.78 18.57
CA ARG A 103 -0.84 -2.36 18.93
C ARG A 103 -1.07 -0.97 18.35
N GLY A 104 -2.19 -0.79 17.66
CA GLY A 104 -2.52 0.44 16.94
C GLY A 104 -1.80 0.58 15.58
N PRO A 105 -1.82 1.80 14.99
CA PRO A 105 -1.34 2.02 13.63
C PRO A 105 0.16 1.79 13.45
N ASP A 106 0.53 1.05 12.39
CA ASP A 106 1.92 0.82 11.97
C ASP A 106 2.74 2.12 11.86
N ASP A 107 2.05 3.21 11.49
CA ASP A 107 2.58 4.56 11.34
C ASP A 107 3.45 5.00 12.53
N LYS A 108 2.98 4.78 13.76
CA LYS A 108 3.68 5.20 14.99
C LYS A 108 5.06 4.54 15.10
N LEU A 109 5.18 3.30 14.65
CA LEU A 109 6.42 2.54 14.73
C LEU A 109 7.38 2.95 13.62
N TYR A 110 6.88 3.15 12.39
CA TYR A 110 7.70 3.68 11.29
C TYR A 110 8.23 5.09 11.58
N ASP A 111 7.48 5.97 12.23
CA ASP A 111 7.94 7.34 12.50
C ASP A 111 9.15 7.40 13.45
N ARG A 112 9.19 6.46 14.39
CA ARG A 112 10.21 6.38 15.44
C ARG A 112 11.47 5.63 15.00
N ASP A 113 11.38 4.84 13.94
CA ASP A 113 12.44 3.90 13.56
C ASP A 113 12.87 4.05 12.09
N GLU A 114 14.01 4.71 11.88
CA GLU A 114 14.60 4.93 10.54
C GLU A 114 14.95 3.61 9.84
N GLN A 115 15.43 2.61 10.59
CA GLN A 115 15.79 1.33 9.98
C GLN A 115 14.56 0.59 9.46
N LEU A 116 13.41 0.69 10.13
CA LEU A 116 12.16 0.14 9.58
C LEU A 116 11.78 0.84 8.28
N ARG A 117 11.84 2.18 8.23
CA ARG A 117 11.55 2.94 7.01
C ARG A 117 12.47 2.54 5.85
N GLN A 118 13.73 2.25 6.12
CA GLN A 118 14.72 1.87 5.11
C GLN A 118 14.64 0.39 4.69
N ARG A 119 14.40 -0.53 5.63
CA ARG A 119 14.61 -1.97 5.40
C ARG A 119 13.34 -2.81 5.26
N LEU A 120 12.18 -2.34 5.76
CA LEU A 120 10.95 -3.12 5.75
C LEU A 120 9.86 -2.47 4.88
N PRO A 121 9.48 -3.09 3.75
CA PRO A 121 8.38 -2.59 2.94
C PRO A 121 7.01 -3.04 3.49
N ARG A 122 5.93 -2.42 2.99
CA ARG A 122 4.55 -2.85 3.27
C ARG A 122 4.15 -3.96 2.30
N GLY A 123 4.70 -5.15 2.51
CA GLY A 123 4.57 -6.31 1.63
C GLY A 123 5.93 -6.93 1.41
N CYS A 124 6.35 -7.84 2.29
CA CYS A 124 7.64 -8.50 2.22
C CYS A 124 7.45 -9.99 2.43
N THR A 125 7.86 -10.79 1.46
CA THR A 125 7.77 -12.24 1.53
C THR A 125 9.10 -12.85 1.15
N LEU A 126 9.62 -13.69 2.03
CA LEU A 126 10.76 -14.56 1.70
C LEU A 126 10.24 -15.93 1.28
N ILE A 127 11.03 -16.62 0.48
CA ILE A 127 10.80 -18.01 0.12
C ILE A 127 11.99 -18.84 0.59
N GLN A 128 11.69 -19.92 1.30
CA GLN A 128 12.66 -20.92 1.71
C GLN A 128 12.35 -22.21 0.95
N CYS A 129 13.34 -22.80 0.29
CA CYS A 129 13.19 -24.05 -0.46
C CYS A 129 14.34 -25.00 -0.17
N LYS A 130 14.04 -26.28 0.00
CA LYS A 130 15.02 -27.36 0.20
C LYS A 130 15.05 -28.25 -1.04
N LEU A 131 16.13 -28.15 -1.81
CA LEU A 131 16.37 -29.02 -2.96
C LEU A 131 16.66 -30.45 -2.49
N LYS A 132 16.32 -31.45 -3.31
CA LYS A 132 16.56 -32.88 -3.00
C LYS A 132 18.01 -33.21 -2.69
N ASP A 133 18.93 -32.57 -3.40
CA ASP A 133 20.36 -32.87 -3.36
C ASP A 133 21.16 -31.91 -2.48
N GLU A 134 20.49 -31.02 -1.73
CA GLU A 134 21.13 -30.02 -0.88
C GLU A 134 20.88 -30.26 0.60
N ALA A 135 21.96 -30.17 1.39
CA ALA A 135 21.89 -30.36 2.83
C ALA A 135 21.17 -29.22 3.57
N HIS A 136 21.20 -28.02 3.01
CA HIS A 136 20.67 -26.82 3.65
C HIS A 136 19.60 -26.16 2.77
N PRO A 137 18.50 -25.68 3.37
CA PRO A 137 17.49 -24.94 2.63
C PRO A 137 18.07 -23.61 2.13
N ARG A 138 17.71 -23.24 0.91
CA ARG A 138 17.99 -21.93 0.33
C ARG A 138 16.91 -20.96 0.77
N LEU A 139 17.31 -19.74 1.12
CA LEU A 139 16.41 -18.66 1.50
C LEU A 139 16.63 -17.49 0.55
N ASP A 140 15.55 -16.97 -0.03
CA ASP A 140 15.60 -15.84 -0.96
C ASP A 140 14.39 -14.91 -0.77
N PHE A 141 14.46 -13.71 -1.36
CA PHE A 141 13.32 -12.81 -1.48
C PHE A 141 12.37 -13.33 -2.55
N GLY A 142 11.13 -13.64 -2.14
CA GLY A 142 10.04 -13.91 -3.05
C GLY A 142 9.39 -12.62 -3.55
N LEU A 143 9.15 -11.66 -2.66
CA LEU A 143 8.43 -10.42 -2.96
C LEU A 143 8.90 -9.27 -2.07
N PHE A 144 9.08 -8.08 -2.64
CA PHE A 144 9.49 -6.88 -1.90
C PHE A 144 8.78 -5.65 -2.47
N ALA A 145 7.66 -5.26 -1.83
CA ALA A 145 6.80 -4.17 -2.25
C ALA A 145 7.39 -2.77 -1.93
N LEU A 146 6.56 -1.72 -2.08
CA LEU A 146 6.95 -0.36 -1.70
C LEU A 146 7.15 -0.20 -0.19
N ARG A 147 8.11 0.66 0.15
CA ARG A 147 8.30 1.14 1.53
C ARG A 147 7.11 1.96 2.00
N LYS A 148 6.94 2.06 3.32
CA LYS A 148 5.97 2.98 3.91
C LYS A 148 6.30 4.41 3.45
N PHE A 149 5.28 5.16 3.08
CA PHE A 149 5.32 6.61 2.92
C PHE A 149 4.09 7.22 3.61
N SER A 150 4.13 8.51 3.92
CA SER A 150 3.14 9.22 4.75
C SER A 150 2.44 10.33 3.96
N GLY A 151 1.31 10.80 4.48
CA GLY A 151 0.58 11.96 3.98
C GLY A 151 1.16 13.20 4.62
N GLY A 152 1.90 13.97 3.84
CA GLY A 152 2.43 15.26 4.27
C GLY A 152 1.45 16.40 4.04
N LEU A 153 1.82 17.58 4.53
CA LEU A 153 1.10 18.84 4.28
C LEU A 153 -0.38 18.78 4.70
N GLY A 154 -0.62 18.18 5.86
CA GLY A 154 -1.96 17.95 6.39
C GLY A 154 -2.79 17.02 5.52
N ASP A 155 -2.34 15.77 5.34
CA ASP A 155 -3.13 14.69 4.70
C ASP A 155 -3.26 13.40 5.54
N ASP A 156 -2.51 13.28 6.64
CA ASP A 156 -2.71 12.23 7.64
C ASP A 156 -3.74 12.68 8.69
N ASP A 157 -4.95 12.15 8.53
CA ASP A 157 -6.18 12.37 9.32
C ASP A 157 -6.01 12.22 10.84
N ASP A 158 -4.95 11.54 11.30
CA ASP A 158 -4.69 11.15 12.69
C ASP A 158 -3.56 11.95 13.37
N ARG A 159 -2.99 12.96 12.71
CA ARG A 159 -1.83 13.72 13.21
C ARG A 159 -2.09 15.23 13.19
N GLU A 160 -2.56 15.76 14.31
CA GLU A 160 -2.79 17.21 14.46
C GLU A 160 -1.50 17.99 14.79
N ASP A 161 -0.45 17.33 15.33
CA ASP A 161 0.69 18.02 15.97
C ASP A 161 2.06 17.91 15.25
N ASP A 162 2.25 16.99 14.29
CA ASP A 162 3.54 16.80 13.60
C ASP A 162 3.45 17.08 12.10
N ASN A 163 3.53 18.37 11.75
CA ASN A 163 3.52 18.83 10.35
C ASN A 163 4.77 18.40 9.54
N GLN A 164 5.80 17.82 10.19
CA GLN A 164 7.09 17.51 9.54
C GLN A 164 7.41 16.01 9.50
N GLY A 165 6.72 15.16 10.26
CA GLY A 165 7.02 13.73 10.37
C GLY A 165 7.07 12.99 9.03
N TRP A 166 6.29 13.45 8.04
CA TRP A 166 6.27 12.89 6.68
C TRP A 166 7.60 13.05 5.93
N LEU A 167 8.40 14.09 6.23
CA LEU A 167 9.72 14.29 5.60
C LEU A 167 10.71 13.18 5.96
N ARG A 168 10.52 12.49 7.09
CA ARG A 168 11.38 11.37 7.50
C ARG A 168 11.30 10.16 6.56
N TYR A 169 10.33 10.16 5.66
CA TYR A 169 10.14 9.15 4.63
C TYR A 169 10.80 9.53 3.30
N PHE A 170 11.33 10.75 3.17
CA PHE A 170 12.15 11.15 2.05
C PHE A 170 13.62 10.74 2.27
N LEU A 171 14.27 10.31 1.20
CA LEU A 171 15.69 9.98 1.15
C LEU A 171 16.56 11.23 0.99
N GLU A 172 16.02 12.26 0.34
CA GLU A 172 16.62 13.58 0.14
C GLU A 172 15.56 14.68 0.33
N HIS A 173 15.99 15.93 0.50
CA HIS A 173 15.05 17.03 0.63
C HIS A 173 14.13 17.15 -0.60
N PRO A 174 12.80 17.33 -0.47
CA PRO A 174 11.90 17.42 -1.63
C PRO A 174 12.29 18.48 -2.66
N GLN A 175 13.03 19.51 -2.25
CA GLN A 175 13.53 20.56 -3.12
C GLN A 175 14.67 20.13 -4.05
N THR A 176 15.37 19.03 -3.74
CA THR A 176 16.39 18.47 -4.65
C THR A 176 15.75 17.74 -5.83
N ALA A 177 14.44 17.51 -5.78
CA ALA A 177 13.71 16.93 -6.91
C ALA A 177 13.78 17.88 -8.11
N SER A 178 14.07 17.32 -9.27
CA SER A 178 14.01 18.01 -10.56
C SER A 178 12.60 17.97 -11.15
N GLN A 179 11.89 16.88 -10.91
CA GLN A 179 10.56 16.62 -11.45
C GLN A 179 9.70 15.87 -10.44
N ILE A 180 8.39 15.98 -10.63
CA ILE A 180 7.41 15.25 -9.83
C ILE A 180 6.47 14.51 -10.79
N ILE A 181 6.39 13.20 -10.63
CA ILE A 181 5.42 12.37 -11.34
C ILE A 181 4.18 12.26 -10.45
N CYS A 182 3.03 12.68 -10.97
CA CYS A 182 1.79 12.74 -10.22
C CYS A 182 0.82 11.69 -10.75
N THR A 183 0.45 10.70 -9.94
CA THR A 183 -0.51 9.66 -10.33
C THR A 183 -1.82 9.82 -9.56
N ARG A 184 -2.92 9.30 -10.11
CA ARG A 184 -4.17 9.18 -9.33
C ARG A 184 -3.97 8.20 -8.18
N LYS A 185 -4.41 8.59 -6.98
CA LYS A 185 -4.51 7.66 -5.86
C LYS A 185 -5.76 6.81 -6.08
N ILE A 186 -5.56 5.59 -6.57
CA ILE A 186 -6.63 4.62 -6.79
C ILE A 186 -7.19 4.18 -5.43
N ASN A 187 -8.51 4.04 -5.33
CA ASN A 187 -9.20 3.73 -4.09
C ASN A 187 -9.58 2.25 -4.03
N GLY A 188 -8.62 1.39 -3.68
CA GLY A 188 -8.83 -0.05 -3.55
C GLY A 188 -7.98 -0.66 -2.46
N GLU A 189 -7.53 -1.89 -2.68
CA GLU A 189 -6.65 -2.61 -1.77
C GLU A 189 -5.27 -2.83 -2.40
N ALA A 190 -4.22 -2.75 -1.58
CA ALA A 190 -2.86 -3.00 -2.04
C ALA A 190 -2.68 -4.47 -2.45
N CYS A 191 -2.23 -4.69 -3.67
CA CYS A 191 -1.98 -6.00 -4.25
C CYS A 191 -0.58 -6.06 -4.86
N HIS A 192 0.11 -7.19 -4.70
CA HIS A 192 1.47 -7.36 -5.17
C HIS A 192 1.60 -8.62 -6.02
N LEU A 193 2.46 -8.56 -7.03
CA LEU A 193 2.86 -9.71 -7.85
C LEU A 193 4.37 -9.70 -8.06
N SER A 194 5.01 -10.82 -7.82
CA SER A 194 6.33 -11.13 -8.33
C SER A 194 6.30 -12.49 -9.03
N CYS A 195 7.28 -12.69 -9.91
CA CYS A 195 7.56 -13.99 -10.49
C CYS A 195 9.01 -14.35 -10.18
N ILE A 196 9.24 -15.59 -9.77
CA ILE A 196 10.58 -16.11 -9.48
C ILE A 196 10.81 -17.40 -10.26
N ALA A 197 12.04 -17.60 -10.72
CA ALA A 197 12.49 -18.88 -11.28
C ALA A 197 13.09 -19.74 -10.16
N LEU A 198 12.45 -20.85 -9.82
CA LEU A 198 12.97 -21.78 -8.83
C LEU A 198 14.02 -22.72 -9.44
N PRO A 199 15.20 -22.90 -8.81
CA PRO A 199 16.16 -23.89 -9.24
C PRO A 199 15.69 -25.32 -8.91
N PRO A 200 16.22 -26.34 -9.61
CA PRO A 200 17.20 -26.25 -10.68
C PRO A 200 16.61 -26.26 -12.10
N ASP A 201 15.28 -26.34 -12.26
CA ASP A 201 14.61 -26.37 -13.57
C ASP A 201 14.19 -24.98 -14.08
N ASN A 202 14.51 -23.91 -13.34
CA ASN A 202 14.11 -22.53 -13.63
C ASN A 202 12.59 -22.40 -13.79
N ARG A 203 11.84 -23.22 -13.06
CA ARG A 203 10.38 -23.20 -13.10
C ARG A 203 9.87 -21.88 -12.56
N LEU A 204 9.13 -21.15 -13.38
CA LEU A 204 8.50 -19.90 -13.00
C LEU A 204 7.36 -20.15 -12.01
N MET A 205 7.41 -19.43 -10.90
CA MET A 205 6.43 -19.43 -9.82
C MET A 205 5.92 -18.01 -9.59
N LEU A 206 4.62 -17.86 -9.38
CA LEU A 206 4.02 -16.58 -8.99
C LEU A 206 4.00 -16.48 -7.48
N ILE A 207 4.38 -15.33 -6.95
CA ILE A 207 4.11 -14.97 -5.56
C ILE A 207 3.26 -13.71 -5.59
N ALA A 208 2.05 -13.79 -5.05
CA ALA A 208 1.12 -12.67 -5.07
C ALA A 208 0.23 -12.65 -3.85
N GLY A 209 -0.38 -11.50 -3.58
CA GLY A 209 -1.32 -11.36 -2.47
C GLY A 209 -1.59 -9.93 -2.05
N SER A 210 -2.00 -9.79 -0.79
CA SER A 210 -2.29 -8.52 -0.14
C SER A 210 -1.04 -7.92 0.49
N LYS A 211 -1.18 -6.78 1.20
CA LYS A 211 -0.10 -6.21 2.03
C LYS A 211 0.56 -7.23 2.99
N ASN A 212 -0.22 -8.12 3.59
CA ASN A 212 0.21 -8.88 4.77
C ASN A 212 0.29 -10.39 4.56
N VAL A 213 -0.29 -10.89 3.47
CA VAL A 213 -0.49 -12.33 3.23
C VAL A 213 -0.31 -12.57 1.73
N HIS A 214 0.62 -13.47 1.39
CA HIS A 214 0.93 -13.85 0.02
C HIS A 214 0.85 -15.37 -0.17
N LEU A 215 0.64 -15.78 -1.42
CA LEU A 215 0.52 -17.17 -1.86
C LEU A 215 1.54 -17.44 -2.97
N CYS A 216 1.99 -18.70 -3.08
CA CYS A 216 2.84 -19.18 -4.17
C CYS A 216 2.03 -20.13 -5.04
N PHE A 217 1.92 -19.84 -6.34
CA PHE A 217 1.02 -20.59 -7.24
C PHE A 217 1.45 -20.49 -8.71
N ARG A 218 0.83 -21.30 -9.56
CA ARG A 218 0.88 -21.20 -11.04
C ARG A 218 -0.50 -21.27 -11.67
N THR A 219 -1.45 -21.92 -10.99
CA THR A 219 -2.80 -22.20 -11.49
C THR A 219 -3.86 -21.87 -10.45
N HIS A 220 -5.13 -21.80 -10.87
CA HIS A 220 -6.25 -21.66 -9.93
C HIS A 220 -6.31 -22.84 -8.94
N SER A 221 -5.96 -24.04 -9.38
CA SER A 221 -5.93 -25.23 -8.52
C SER A 221 -4.91 -25.08 -7.40
N ASP A 222 -3.74 -24.48 -7.66
CA ASP A 222 -2.72 -24.25 -6.64
C ASP A 222 -3.22 -23.29 -5.55
N ILE A 223 -3.97 -22.25 -5.94
CA ILE A 223 -4.58 -21.29 -5.00
C ILE A 223 -5.57 -22.02 -4.09
N SER A 224 -6.40 -22.91 -4.63
CA SER A 224 -7.37 -23.69 -3.85
C SER A 224 -6.71 -24.64 -2.83
N MET A 225 -5.45 -25.04 -3.02
CA MET A 225 -4.73 -25.91 -2.06
C MET A 225 -4.43 -25.21 -0.73
N TYR A 226 -4.53 -23.88 -0.68
CA TYR A 226 -4.41 -23.13 0.55
C TYR A 226 -5.67 -23.17 1.43
N GLY A 227 -6.73 -23.84 0.96
CA GLY A 227 -7.95 -24.10 1.72
C GLY A 227 -8.83 -22.87 1.92
N ASN A 228 -9.89 -23.05 2.71
CA ASN A 228 -10.84 -22.01 3.09
C ASN A 228 -10.48 -21.33 4.41
N GLU A 229 -9.18 -21.32 4.79
CA GLU A 229 -8.74 -20.59 5.97
C GLU A 229 -9.03 -19.10 5.76
N SER A 230 -9.78 -18.50 6.69
CA SER A 230 -10.23 -17.11 6.60
C SER A 230 -9.08 -16.12 6.37
N THR A 231 -7.89 -16.43 6.90
CA THR A 231 -6.64 -15.68 6.70
C THR A 231 -6.26 -15.51 5.22
N TYR A 232 -6.62 -16.44 4.34
CA TYR A 232 -6.25 -16.39 2.92
C TYR A 232 -7.34 -15.86 2.00
N ASN A 233 -8.58 -15.70 2.45
CA ASN A 233 -9.72 -15.37 1.58
C ASN A 233 -9.44 -14.15 0.68
N TYR A 234 -8.92 -13.06 1.26
CA TYR A 234 -8.56 -11.86 0.49
C TYR A 234 -7.39 -12.12 -0.47
N ALA A 235 -6.31 -12.74 0.01
CA ALA A 235 -5.14 -13.03 -0.81
C ALA A 235 -5.49 -13.98 -1.99
N SER A 236 -6.30 -15.00 -1.76
CA SER A 236 -6.78 -15.94 -2.78
C SER A 236 -7.60 -15.23 -3.86
N SER A 237 -8.52 -14.34 -3.47
CA SER A 237 -9.30 -13.52 -4.41
C SER A 237 -8.38 -12.66 -5.30
N PHE A 238 -7.33 -12.08 -4.72
CA PHE A 238 -6.37 -11.27 -5.47
C PHE A 238 -5.57 -12.12 -6.45
N CYS A 239 -5.12 -13.31 -6.01
CA CYS A 239 -4.38 -14.25 -6.85
C CYS A 239 -5.22 -14.77 -8.03
N HIS A 240 -6.50 -15.05 -7.80
CA HIS A 240 -7.43 -15.41 -8.88
C HIS A 240 -7.60 -14.27 -9.89
N THR A 241 -7.80 -13.04 -9.41
CA THR A 241 -7.91 -11.85 -10.29
C THR A 241 -6.64 -11.66 -11.12
N ILE A 242 -5.45 -11.87 -10.54
CA ILE A 242 -4.18 -11.81 -11.26
C ILE A 242 -4.11 -12.88 -12.36
N LEU A 243 -4.46 -14.14 -12.06
CA LEU A 243 -4.46 -15.20 -13.07
C LEU A 243 -5.44 -14.92 -14.20
N ASP A 244 -6.63 -14.42 -13.89
CA ASP A 244 -7.62 -14.04 -14.89
C ASP A 244 -7.08 -12.96 -15.83
N VAL A 245 -6.44 -11.92 -15.26
CA VAL A 245 -5.80 -10.83 -16.03
C VAL A 245 -4.69 -11.40 -16.91
N LEU A 246 -3.76 -12.18 -16.35
CA LEU A 246 -2.65 -12.77 -17.12
C LEU A 246 -3.18 -13.68 -18.24
N SER A 247 -4.21 -14.48 -17.96
CA SER A 247 -4.78 -15.42 -18.93
C SER A 247 -5.55 -14.73 -20.05
N SER A 248 -6.03 -13.51 -19.82
CA SER A 248 -6.65 -12.66 -20.85
C SER A 248 -5.64 -12.05 -21.82
N MET A 249 -4.34 -12.09 -21.49
CA MET A 249 -3.25 -11.57 -22.31
C MET A 249 -2.12 -12.61 -22.45
N PRO A 250 -2.35 -13.80 -23.05
CA PRO A 250 -1.43 -14.94 -22.92
C PRO A 250 0.03 -14.64 -23.32
N ASP A 251 0.26 -13.96 -24.44
CA ASP A 251 1.61 -13.64 -24.91
C ASP A 251 2.29 -12.56 -24.03
N GLN A 252 1.61 -11.43 -23.81
CA GLN A 252 2.10 -10.33 -22.96
C GLN A 252 2.18 -10.73 -21.49
N GLY A 253 1.31 -11.62 -21.04
CA GLY A 253 1.30 -12.24 -19.72
C GLY A 253 2.54 -13.08 -19.53
N SER A 254 2.85 -13.99 -20.45
CA SER A 254 4.11 -14.74 -20.44
C SER A 254 5.34 -13.81 -20.43
N MET A 255 5.30 -12.75 -21.24
CA MET A 255 6.37 -11.74 -21.30
C MET A 255 6.52 -10.98 -19.98
N LEU A 256 5.42 -10.59 -19.34
CA LEU A 256 5.40 -9.94 -18.03
C LEU A 256 5.98 -10.86 -16.95
N LEU A 257 5.62 -12.15 -16.95
CA LEU A 257 6.16 -13.10 -15.97
C LEU A 257 7.67 -13.27 -16.11
N ASN A 258 8.16 -13.41 -17.35
CA ASN A 258 9.59 -13.46 -17.63
C ASN A 258 10.28 -12.14 -17.27
N PHE A 259 9.68 -11.00 -17.58
CA PHE A 259 10.19 -9.67 -17.20
C PHE A 259 10.36 -9.56 -15.68
N LEU A 260 9.34 -9.94 -14.89
CA LEU A 260 9.40 -9.91 -13.42
C LEU A 260 10.46 -10.88 -12.88
N SER A 261 10.58 -12.07 -13.46
CA SER A 261 11.59 -13.06 -13.05
C SER A 261 13.02 -12.59 -13.34
N LEU A 262 13.27 -12.03 -14.52
CA LEU A 262 14.61 -11.59 -14.95
C LEU A 262 15.06 -10.32 -14.21
N THR A 263 14.15 -9.38 -13.96
CA THR A 263 14.44 -8.14 -13.23
C THR A 263 14.38 -8.30 -11.71
N ARG A 264 13.74 -9.38 -11.24
CA ARG A 264 13.35 -9.59 -9.83
C ARG A 264 12.54 -8.42 -9.26
N TYR A 265 11.74 -7.77 -10.09
CA TYR A 265 10.83 -6.72 -9.66
C TYR A 265 9.58 -7.31 -9.02
N THR A 266 8.99 -6.54 -8.12
CA THR A 266 7.64 -6.73 -7.63
C THR A 266 6.76 -5.66 -8.26
N ALA A 267 5.78 -6.09 -9.05
CA ALA A 267 4.72 -5.23 -9.56
C ALA A 267 3.75 -4.90 -8.42
N VAL A 268 3.47 -3.61 -8.25
CA VAL A 268 2.60 -3.08 -7.20
C VAL A 268 1.32 -2.56 -7.85
N PHE A 269 0.19 -3.03 -7.35
CA PHE A 269 -1.14 -2.73 -7.86
C PHE A 269 -2.04 -2.22 -6.75
N GLU A 270 -3.10 -1.53 -7.17
CA GLU A 270 -4.33 -1.47 -6.42
C GLU A 270 -5.35 -2.42 -7.05
N ILE A 271 -6.03 -3.24 -6.25
CA ILE A 271 -7.18 -4.02 -6.71
C ILE A 271 -8.47 -3.29 -6.31
N LEU A 272 -9.28 -3.02 -7.32
CA LEU A 272 -10.62 -2.46 -7.19
C LEU A 272 -11.63 -3.59 -7.14
N ASN A 273 -12.55 -3.59 -6.18
CA ASN A 273 -13.54 -4.64 -6.03
C ASN A 273 -14.93 -4.05 -5.75
N TYR A 274 -15.91 -4.40 -6.59
CA TYR A 274 -17.30 -3.94 -6.46
C TYR A 274 -17.99 -4.39 -5.17
N SER A 275 -17.64 -5.57 -4.65
CA SER A 275 -18.22 -6.13 -3.43
C SER A 275 -17.55 -5.63 -2.16
N HIS A 276 -16.42 -4.91 -2.26
CA HIS A 276 -15.67 -4.36 -1.14
C HIS A 276 -15.23 -2.92 -1.46
N GLN A 277 -16.20 -2.03 -1.61
CA GLN A 277 -15.95 -0.65 -1.99
C GLN A 277 -15.56 0.20 -0.79
N HIS A 278 -14.58 1.07 -1.00
CA HIS A 278 -14.18 2.03 0.02
C HIS A 278 -15.12 3.25 0.00
N ILE A 279 -14.72 4.32 -0.68
CA ILE A 279 -15.47 5.59 -0.75
C ILE A 279 -15.83 5.95 -2.18
N VAL A 280 -14.96 5.60 -3.14
CA VAL A 280 -15.21 5.83 -4.56
C VAL A 280 -16.18 4.77 -5.09
N ASN A 281 -17.15 5.21 -5.90
CA ASN A 281 -18.14 4.32 -6.48
C ASN A 281 -17.54 3.46 -7.61
N LEU A 282 -17.56 2.15 -7.42
CA LEU A 282 -17.05 1.15 -8.36
C LEU A 282 -18.17 0.37 -9.07
N SER A 283 -19.40 0.91 -9.14
CA SER A 283 -20.55 0.23 -9.73
C SER A 283 -20.36 -0.17 -11.20
N TYR A 284 -19.45 0.50 -11.93
CA TYR A 284 -19.10 0.12 -13.29
C TYR A 284 -18.43 -1.27 -13.37
N LEU A 285 -17.80 -1.75 -12.28
CA LEU A 285 -17.18 -3.06 -12.20
C LEU A 285 -18.17 -4.21 -11.98
N LYS A 286 -19.46 -3.91 -11.72
CA LYS A 286 -20.46 -4.95 -11.43
C LYS A 286 -20.56 -6.04 -12.50
N ASN A 287 -20.26 -5.69 -13.75
CA ASN A 287 -20.32 -6.58 -14.90
C ASN A 287 -18.94 -7.11 -15.34
N GLU A 288 -17.87 -6.70 -14.67
CA GLU A 288 -16.51 -7.21 -14.93
C GLU A 288 -16.33 -8.60 -14.33
N ASN A 289 -15.32 -9.33 -14.82
CA ASN A 289 -15.01 -10.67 -14.30
C ASN A 289 -14.69 -10.58 -12.80
N ASN A 290 -15.40 -11.36 -11.99
CA ASN A 290 -15.31 -11.35 -10.52
C ASN A 290 -15.54 -9.97 -9.86
N GLY A 291 -16.19 -9.03 -10.57
CA GLY A 291 -16.45 -7.68 -10.06
C GLY A 291 -15.18 -6.91 -9.68
N SER A 292 -14.03 -7.27 -10.24
CA SER A 292 -12.71 -6.80 -9.80
C SER A 292 -11.86 -6.29 -10.96
N GLN A 293 -11.02 -5.29 -10.69
CA GLN A 293 -10.07 -4.76 -11.67
C GLN A 293 -8.72 -4.49 -11.02
N LEU A 294 -7.65 -4.90 -11.70
CA LEU A 294 -6.28 -4.64 -11.27
C LEU A 294 -5.76 -3.34 -11.91
N LYS A 295 -5.17 -2.47 -11.10
CA LYS A 295 -4.58 -1.19 -11.51
C LYS A 295 -3.12 -1.14 -11.13
N PHE A 296 -2.24 -1.24 -12.11
CA PHE A 296 -0.80 -1.12 -11.91
C PHE A 296 -0.40 0.30 -11.51
N ILE A 297 0.49 0.38 -10.51
CA ILE A 297 1.00 1.63 -9.96
C ILE A 297 2.47 1.81 -10.34
N THR A 298 3.33 0.85 -9.97
CA THR A 298 4.78 0.94 -10.18
C THR A 298 5.47 -0.42 -9.95
N PHE A 299 6.76 -0.48 -10.23
CA PHE A 299 7.64 -1.58 -9.83
C PHE A 299 8.44 -1.21 -8.58
N SER A 300 8.68 -2.20 -7.73
CA SER A 300 9.56 -2.15 -6.56
C SER A 300 10.61 -3.25 -6.68
N GLN A 301 11.70 -3.12 -5.93
CA GLN A 301 12.82 -4.05 -6.00
C GLN A 301 13.43 -4.31 -4.63
N VAL A 302 13.99 -5.50 -4.49
CA VAL A 302 14.86 -5.85 -3.38
C VAL A 302 16.11 -4.95 -3.43
N PRO A 303 16.55 -4.35 -2.30
CA PRO A 303 17.84 -3.67 -2.23
C PRO A 303 18.99 -4.58 -2.64
N GLN A 304 19.93 -4.07 -3.44
CA GLN A 304 21.14 -4.82 -3.81
C GLN A 304 21.98 -5.18 -2.58
N ASP A 305 21.98 -4.29 -1.59
CA ASP A 305 22.68 -4.44 -0.32
C ASP A 305 21.83 -3.83 0.80
N PHE A 306 21.48 -4.64 1.79
CA PHE A 306 20.67 -4.21 2.95
C PHE A 306 21.46 -3.39 3.96
N GLU A 307 22.79 -3.41 3.87
CA GLU A 307 23.66 -2.57 4.70
C GLU A 307 23.90 -1.20 4.06
N GLN A 308 23.62 -1.03 2.77
CA GLN A 308 23.69 0.25 2.10
C GLN A 308 22.46 1.11 2.36
N ILE A 309 22.69 2.43 2.35
CA ILE A 309 21.62 3.41 2.45
C ILE A 309 20.76 3.32 1.20
N VAL A 310 19.44 3.30 1.39
CA VAL A 310 18.47 3.32 0.30
C VAL A 310 18.60 4.64 -0.46
N THR A 311 18.80 4.56 -1.78
CA THR A 311 18.91 5.73 -2.66
C THR A 311 17.71 5.91 -3.59
N ASN A 312 16.82 4.92 -3.66
CA ASN A 312 15.62 4.96 -4.50
C ASN A 312 14.46 4.20 -3.83
N LEU A 313 13.26 4.80 -3.83
CA LEU A 313 12.06 4.23 -3.24
C LEU A 313 11.27 3.33 -4.22
N CYS A 314 11.49 3.47 -5.53
CA CYS A 314 10.89 2.63 -6.57
C CYS A 314 11.98 1.90 -7.36
N ALA A 315 11.62 0.87 -8.13
CA ALA A 315 12.57 0.22 -9.04
C ALA A 315 12.89 1.08 -10.26
N LEU A 316 11.89 1.82 -10.75
CA LEU A 316 11.95 2.76 -11.85
C LEU A 316 11.15 4.02 -11.50
N PRO A 317 11.42 5.16 -12.16
CA PRO A 317 10.46 6.25 -12.30
C PRO A 317 9.06 5.74 -12.63
N PRO A 318 7.99 6.22 -11.96
CA PRO A 318 6.64 5.71 -12.19
C PRO A 318 6.14 5.88 -13.63
N ASP A 319 6.53 6.95 -14.32
CA ASP A 319 6.19 7.17 -15.73
C ASP A 319 6.81 6.08 -16.62
N TYR A 320 8.09 5.74 -16.41
CA TYR A 320 8.71 4.60 -17.12
C TYR A 320 8.01 3.29 -16.78
N ALA A 321 7.76 3.04 -15.49
CA ALA A 321 7.10 1.82 -15.03
C ALA A 321 5.69 1.66 -15.64
N ILE A 322 4.92 2.75 -15.70
CA ILE A 322 3.56 2.77 -16.26
C ILE A 322 3.59 2.50 -17.76
N GLU A 323 4.48 3.12 -18.53
CA GLU A 323 4.54 2.85 -19.98
C GLU A 323 5.03 1.43 -20.29
N ILE A 324 5.96 0.88 -19.52
CA ILE A 324 6.33 -0.56 -19.59
C ILE A 324 5.11 -1.44 -19.30
N ALA A 325 4.37 -1.14 -18.23
CA ALA A 325 3.19 -1.91 -17.86
C ALA A 325 2.09 -1.85 -18.94
N ARG A 326 1.85 -0.67 -19.55
CA ARG A 326 0.92 -0.51 -20.69
C ARG A 326 1.38 -1.30 -21.91
N CYS A 327 2.67 -1.27 -22.23
CA CYS A 327 3.27 -2.08 -23.30
C CYS A 327 3.07 -3.59 -23.07
N LEU A 328 3.04 -4.02 -21.81
CA LEU A 328 2.74 -5.40 -21.37
C LEU A 328 1.24 -5.61 -21.09
N HIS A 329 0.37 -4.73 -21.60
CA HIS A 329 -1.09 -4.79 -21.53
C HIS A 329 -1.71 -4.77 -20.12
N LEU A 330 -0.96 -4.36 -19.10
CA LEU A 330 -1.53 -4.09 -17.80
C LEU A 330 -2.37 -2.81 -17.81
N SER A 331 -3.53 -2.87 -17.18
CA SER A 331 -4.32 -1.68 -16.83
C SER A 331 -3.56 -0.86 -15.79
N THR A 332 -3.30 0.42 -16.08
CA THR A 332 -2.50 1.31 -15.22
C THR A 332 -3.33 2.47 -14.65
N THR A 333 -2.75 3.16 -13.67
CA THR A 333 -3.13 4.55 -13.37
C THR A 333 -2.60 5.50 -14.44
N ASP A 334 -3.22 6.67 -14.57
CA ASP A 334 -2.70 7.78 -15.38
C ASP A 334 -1.71 8.61 -14.57
N TYR A 335 -0.83 9.32 -15.27
CA TYR A 335 0.13 10.21 -14.67
C TYR A 335 0.28 11.53 -15.43
N ASP A 336 0.61 12.57 -14.67
CA ASP A 336 1.08 13.87 -15.13
C ASP A 336 2.53 14.07 -14.66
N ILE A 337 3.26 14.95 -15.36
CA ILE A 337 4.62 15.36 -14.97
C ILE A 337 4.58 16.86 -14.73
N ILE A 338 5.02 17.28 -13.54
CA ILE A 338 5.21 18.70 -13.23
C ILE A 338 6.67 18.96 -12.87
N GLU A 339 7.16 20.13 -13.24
CA GLU A 339 8.46 20.60 -12.75
C GLU A 339 8.36 20.92 -11.26
N ASN A 340 9.45 20.69 -10.52
CA ASN A 340 9.51 21.01 -9.10
C ASN A 340 9.69 22.53 -8.87
N GLN A 341 8.68 23.31 -9.26
CA GLN A 341 8.63 24.75 -9.06
C GLN A 341 7.58 25.11 -7.99
N PRO A 342 7.84 26.12 -7.14
CA PRO A 342 6.93 26.48 -6.06
C PRO A 342 5.48 26.68 -6.42
N ASN A 343 5.23 27.54 -7.40
CA ASN A 343 3.87 27.88 -7.80
C ASN A 343 3.15 26.68 -8.41
N LEU A 344 3.83 25.91 -9.26
CA LEU A 344 3.24 24.74 -9.93
C LEU A 344 2.88 23.62 -8.94
N LEU A 345 3.75 23.34 -7.96
CA LEU A 345 3.46 22.34 -6.93
C LEU A 345 2.27 22.77 -6.06
N ASN A 346 2.25 24.03 -5.61
CA ASN A 346 1.14 24.56 -4.81
C ASN A 346 -0.18 24.52 -5.58
N GLU A 347 -0.18 24.98 -6.85
CA GLU A 347 -1.35 24.92 -7.73
C GLU A 347 -1.83 23.47 -7.91
N TYR A 348 -0.92 22.53 -8.14
CA TYR A 348 -1.27 21.12 -8.31
C TYR A 348 -1.85 20.51 -7.02
N LEU A 349 -1.22 20.72 -5.87
CA LEU A 349 -1.72 20.25 -4.56
C LEU A 349 -3.09 20.83 -4.22
N THR A 350 -3.29 22.11 -4.49
CA THR A 350 -4.57 22.79 -4.29
C THR A 350 -5.62 22.25 -5.26
N SER A 351 -5.26 21.99 -6.52
CA SER A 351 -6.17 21.36 -7.49
C SER A 351 -6.66 19.98 -7.01
N ILE A 352 -5.80 19.18 -6.35
CA ILE A 352 -6.18 17.86 -5.83
C ILE A 352 -7.27 17.98 -4.78
N LYS A 353 -7.15 18.93 -3.83
CA LYS A 353 -8.13 19.11 -2.75
C LYS A 353 -9.56 19.29 -3.29
N TYR A 354 -9.69 19.94 -4.44
CA TYR A 354 -10.95 20.29 -5.10
C TYR A 354 -11.51 19.23 -6.03
N ARG A 355 -10.79 18.13 -6.29
CA ARG A 355 -11.33 17.07 -7.13
C ARG A 355 -12.48 16.38 -6.41
N HIS A 356 -13.49 15.98 -7.17
CA HIS A 356 -14.65 15.23 -6.70
C HIS A 356 -14.56 13.78 -7.19
N GLU A 357 -15.28 12.85 -6.54
CA GLU A 357 -15.38 11.43 -6.92
C GLU A 357 -14.05 10.67 -7.06
N CYS A 358 -13.00 11.14 -6.38
CA CYS A 358 -11.72 10.45 -6.36
C CYS A 358 -11.04 10.59 -4.99
N GLU A 359 -10.16 9.64 -4.66
CA GLU A 359 -9.47 9.68 -3.38
C GLU A 359 -8.41 10.79 -3.35
N GLY A 360 -7.67 10.99 -4.44
CA GLY A 360 -6.64 12.02 -4.53
C GLY A 360 -5.50 11.69 -5.49
N SER A 361 -4.27 11.99 -5.09
CA SER A 361 -3.07 11.73 -5.89
C SER A 361 -1.88 11.26 -5.05
N VAL A 362 -0.96 10.56 -5.69
CA VAL A 362 0.37 10.23 -5.16
C VAL A 362 1.41 10.94 -6.03
N LEU A 363 2.26 11.73 -5.39
CA LEU A 363 3.32 12.51 -6.01
C LEU A 363 4.66 11.83 -5.73
N TYR A 364 5.42 11.53 -6.76
CA TYR A 364 6.72 10.90 -6.71
C TYR A 364 7.77 11.94 -7.06
N PHE A 365 8.66 12.24 -6.11
CA PHE A 365 9.70 13.26 -6.26
C PHE A 365 10.96 12.62 -6.82
N LEU A 366 11.41 13.06 -7.99
CA LEU A 366 12.57 12.51 -8.70
C LEU A 366 13.73 13.49 -8.66
N ASN A 367 14.91 13.04 -8.22
CA ASN A 367 16.13 13.86 -8.31
C ASN A 367 16.64 13.94 -9.77
N LYS A 368 17.83 14.52 -9.98
CA LYS A 368 18.43 14.65 -11.34
C LYS A 368 18.90 13.34 -11.95
N ASN A 369 18.99 12.27 -11.16
CA ASN A 369 19.39 10.94 -11.58
C ASN A 369 18.19 10.00 -11.76
N ASP A 370 16.97 10.55 -11.87
CA ASP A 370 15.73 9.77 -11.98
C ASP A 370 15.48 8.80 -10.80
N GLN A 371 16.06 9.08 -9.64
CA GLN A 371 15.78 8.31 -8.42
C GLN A 371 14.58 8.91 -7.71
N VAL A 372 13.62 8.05 -7.31
CA VAL A 372 12.48 8.46 -6.49
C VAL A 372 12.96 8.65 -5.06
N ILE A 373 13.17 9.91 -4.68
CA ILE A 373 13.68 10.30 -3.37
C ILE A 373 12.56 10.44 -2.33
N GLY A 374 11.30 10.52 -2.74
CA GLY A 374 10.19 10.65 -1.82
C GLY A 374 8.84 10.47 -2.48
N LEU A 375 7.85 10.09 -1.67
CA LEU A 375 6.47 9.96 -2.07
C LEU A 375 5.60 10.79 -1.14
N LEU A 376 4.62 11.48 -1.71
CA LEU A 376 3.63 12.25 -0.97
C LEU A 376 2.23 11.86 -1.47
N LYS A 377 1.36 11.41 -0.57
CA LYS A 377 -0.08 11.29 -0.89
C LYS A 377 -0.78 12.59 -0.51
N LYS A 378 -1.74 13.00 -1.35
CA LYS A 378 -2.67 14.09 -1.07
C LYS A 378 -4.08 13.64 -1.42
N LYS A 379 -5.01 13.68 -0.47
CA LYS A 379 -6.42 13.32 -0.66
C LYS A 379 -7.27 14.53 -1.01
N THR A 380 -8.43 14.25 -1.59
CA THR A 380 -9.48 15.25 -1.81
C THR A 380 -10.22 15.54 -0.49
N ILE A 381 -10.75 16.76 -0.34
CA ILE A 381 -11.61 17.11 0.80
C ILE A 381 -12.87 16.23 0.81
N TRP A 382 -13.45 16.00 -0.37
CA TRP A 382 -14.60 15.13 -0.58
C TRP A 382 -14.37 13.74 0.02
N TYR A 383 -13.24 13.09 -0.33
CA TYR A 383 -12.92 11.75 0.14
C TYR A 383 -12.73 11.69 1.66
N VAL A 384 -11.99 12.64 2.23
CA VAL A 384 -11.74 12.71 3.67
C VAL A 384 -13.05 12.82 4.45
N ILE A 385 -13.96 13.71 4.02
CA ILE A 385 -15.23 13.93 4.69
C ILE A 385 -16.12 12.69 4.62
N LEU A 386 -16.27 12.08 3.44
CA LEU A 386 -17.07 10.87 3.28
C LEU A 386 -16.52 9.70 4.09
N ARG A 387 -15.19 9.54 4.13
CA ARG A 387 -14.54 8.55 4.98
C ARG A 387 -14.89 8.75 6.46
N ALA A 388 -14.79 9.98 6.95
CA ALA A 388 -15.11 10.30 8.34
C ALA A 388 -16.59 10.02 8.68
N ILE A 389 -17.51 10.35 7.78
CA ILE A 389 -18.95 10.05 7.95
C ILE A 389 -19.17 8.53 8.02
N ARG A 390 -18.58 7.76 7.09
CA ARG A 390 -18.67 6.28 7.08
C ARG A 390 -18.17 5.68 8.39
N GLU A 391 -16.99 6.10 8.85
CA GLU A 391 -16.36 5.58 10.06
C GLU A 391 -17.20 5.85 11.32
N LYS A 392 -17.90 7.00 11.40
CA LYS A 392 -18.82 7.27 12.51
C LYS A 392 -20.18 6.57 12.37
N ALA A 393 -20.64 6.30 11.15
CA ALA A 393 -21.88 5.55 10.91
C ALA A 393 -21.77 4.06 11.28
N ARG A 394 -20.59 3.43 11.10
CA ARG A 394 -20.39 1.99 11.37
C ARG A 394 -20.72 1.58 12.82
N PRO A 395 -20.15 2.22 13.88
CA PRO A 395 -20.47 1.89 15.27
C PRO A 395 -21.95 2.11 15.62
N MET A 396 -22.59 3.14 15.05
CA MET A 396 -24.02 3.40 15.26
C MET A 396 -24.87 2.22 14.80
N LEU A 397 -24.59 1.67 13.62
CA LEU A 397 -25.31 0.51 13.08
C LEU A 397 -24.96 -0.78 13.84
N ALA A 398 -23.71 -0.95 14.28
CA ALA A 398 -23.33 -2.09 15.12
C ALA A 398 -24.11 -2.11 16.46
N GLY A 399 -24.30 -0.95 17.08
CA GLY A 399 -25.12 -0.81 18.30
C GLY A 399 -26.60 -1.17 18.07
N TRP A 400 -27.13 -0.83 16.90
CA TRP A 400 -28.48 -1.22 16.49
C TRP A 400 -28.61 -2.72 16.27
N GLU A 401 -27.69 -3.35 15.54
CA GLU A 401 -27.74 -4.79 15.26
C GLU A 401 -27.60 -5.63 16.53
N LYS A 402 -26.74 -5.23 17.46
CA LYS A 402 -26.51 -5.96 18.72
C LYS A 402 -27.63 -5.78 19.74
N ASN A 403 -28.07 -4.52 19.96
CA ASN A 403 -28.89 -4.16 21.11
C ASN A 403 -30.18 -3.41 20.75
N HIS A 404 -30.47 -3.20 19.46
CA HIS A 404 -31.56 -2.33 18.99
C HIS A 404 -31.50 -0.91 19.59
N LYS A 405 -30.29 -0.42 19.88
CA LYS A 405 -30.03 0.95 20.39
C LYS A 405 -29.39 1.79 19.29
N LEU A 406 -30.11 2.81 18.82
CA LEU A 406 -29.62 3.81 17.88
C LEU A 406 -29.29 5.10 18.62
N ASP A 407 -28.01 5.37 18.83
CA ASP A 407 -27.55 6.63 19.42
C ASP A 407 -27.32 7.68 18.33
N LEU A 408 -28.42 8.07 17.67
CA LEU A 408 -28.37 8.93 16.50
C LEU A 408 -27.89 10.36 16.84
N SER A 409 -28.34 10.91 17.98
CA SER A 409 -27.95 12.27 18.38
C SER A 409 -26.46 12.35 18.65
N ASP A 410 -25.93 11.45 19.48
CA ASP A 410 -24.49 11.40 19.77
C ASP A 410 -23.65 11.12 18.50
N THR A 411 -24.13 10.27 17.60
CA THR A 411 -23.43 9.99 16.33
C THR A 411 -23.35 11.25 15.46
N ILE A 412 -24.42 12.03 15.37
CA ILE A 412 -24.42 13.32 14.65
C ILE A 412 -23.46 14.31 15.32
N ASP A 413 -23.42 14.37 16.65
CA ASP A 413 -22.55 15.27 17.40
C ASP A 413 -21.07 14.88 17.25
N ARG A 414 -20.74 13.58 17.33
CA ARG A 414 -19.39 13.04 17.06
C ARG A 414 -18.95 13.32 15.62
N THR A 415 -19.84 13.11 14.66
CA THR A 415 -19.56 13.42 13.24
C THR A 415 -19.30 14.91 13.06
N SER A 416 -20.14 15.77 13.64
CA SER A 416 -19.97 17.23 13.57
C SER A 416 -18.65 17.70 14.20
N ARG A 417 -18.26 17.16 15.36
CA ARG A 417 -16.95 17.41 15.98
C ARG A 417 -15.80 16.99 15.06
N ARG A 418 -15.89 15.81 14.44
CA ARG A 418 -14.87 15.36 13.50
C ARG A 418 -14.77 16.27 12.27
N LEU A 419 -15.90 16.71 11.70
CA LEU A 419 -15.91 17.63 10.57
C LEU A 419 -15.31 19.01 10.93
N ASN A 420 -15.53 19.50 12.16
CA ASN A 420 -14.85 20.71 12.64
C ASN A 420 -13.31 20.53 12.67
N ALA A 421 -12.83 19.39 13.14
CA ALA A 421 -11.39 19.09 13.15
C ALA A 421 -10.82 19.03 11.73
N ILE A 422 -11.51 18.33 10.82
CA ILE A 422 -11.15 18.24 9.40
C ILE A 422 -11.14 19.63 8.74
N GLN A 423 -12.11 20.49 9.05
CA GLN A 423 -12.17 21.85 8.52
C GLN A 423 -11.00 22.71 9.00
N LYS A 424 -10.66 22.68 10.29
CA LYS A 424 -9.50 23.42 10.83
C LYS A 424 -8.21 22.96 10.16
N TRP A 425 -8.11 21.66 9.92
CA TRP A 425 -6.97 21.01 9.32
C TRP A 425 -6.82 21.32 7.82
N LEU A 426 -7.87 21.11 7.03
CA LEU A 426 -7.86 21.35 5.57
C LEU A 426 -8.14 22.80 5.19
N ARG A 427 -8.56 23.64 6.14
CA ARG A 427 -8.78 25.09 6.02
C ARG A 427 -9.80 25.49 4.95
N PHE A 428 -10.87 24.71 4.74
CA PHE A 428 -12.02 25.14 3.93
C PHE A 428 -13.00 25.98 4.77
N SER A 429 -13.90 26.72 4.10
CA SER A 429 -14.73 27.75 4.74
C SER A 429 -15.82 27.18 5.66
N ASN A 430 -16.27 28.00 6.62
CA ASN A 430 -17.33 27.61 7.56
C ASN A 430 -18.65 27.32 6.84
N GLU A 431 -18.94 28.04 5.75
CA GLU A 431 -20.14 27.81 4.95
C GLU A 431 -20.16 26.39 4.36
N ILE A 432 -19.01 25.91 3.86
CA ILE A 432 -18.86 24.55 3.33
C ILE A 432 -18.93 23.51 4.44
N LEU A 433 -18.37 23.81 5.61
CA LEU A 433 -18.48 22.95 6.79
C LEU A 433 -19.94 22.76 7.23
N ASP A 434 -20.72 23.82 7.26
CA ASP A 434 -22.13 23.76 7.67
C ASP A 434 -22.96 22.96 6.66
N GLN A 435 -22.68 23.09 5.35
CA GLN A 435 -23.27 22.25 4.31
C GLN A 435 -22.96 20.76 4.55
N TRP A 436 -21.70 20.42 4.82
CA TRP A 436 -21.31 19.04 5.10
C TRP A 436 -21.91 18.48 6.40
N LYS A 437 -21.98 19.27 7.47
CA LYS A 437 -22.63 18.85 8.72
C LYS A 437 -24.12 18.59 8.52
N MET A 438 -24.81 19.48 7.80
CA MET A 438 -26.22 19.31 7.47
C MET A 438 -26.44 18.03 6.66
N LEU A 439 -25.64 17.83 5.60
CA LEU A 439 -25.73 16.65 4.74
C LEU A 439 -25.44 15.35 5.50
N ALA A 440 -24.37 15.34 6.31
CA ALA A 440 -24.02 14.19 7.16
C ALA A 440 -25.14 13.86 8.17
N GLY A 441 -25.73 14.87 8.81
CA GLY A 441 -26.84 14.69 9.74
C GLY A 441 -28.09 14.12 9.06
N GLN A 442 -28.40 14.55 7.84
CA GLN A 442 -29.49 13.99 7.03
C GLN A 442 -29.21 12.54 6.62
N PHE A 443 -27.97 12.23 6.20
CA PHE A 443 -27.58 10.87 5.85
C PHE A 443 -27.67 9.91 7.04
N LEU A 444 -27.18 10.31 8.21
CA LEU A 444 -27.26 9.48 9.43
C LEU A 444 -28.70 9.21 9.86
N LYS A 445 -29.60 10.21 9.73
CA LYS A 445 -31.05 10.02 9.94
C LYS A 445 -31.63 9.01 8.94
N TRP A 446 -31.31 9.17 7.66
CA TRP A 446 -31.75 8.25 6.59
C TRP A 446 -31.26 6.82 6.83
N LEU A 447 -29.99 6.63 7.23
CA LEU A 447 -29.44 5.33 7.63
C LEU A 447 -30.19 4.72 8.81
N ALA A 448 -30.45 5.50 9.87
CA ALA A 448 -31.15 5.04 11.07
C ALA A 448 -32.58 4.57 10.75
N GLU A 449 -33.29 5.27 9.86
CA GLU A 449 -34.61 4.83 9.40
C GLU A 449 -34.54 3.56 8.55
N GLY A 450 -33.55 3.45 7.66
CA GLY A 450 -33.30 2.24 6.87
C GLY A 450 -32.96 1.03 7.74
N ALA A 451 -32.18 1.23 8.81
CA ALA A 451 -31.84 0.21 9.79
C ALA A 451 -33.06 -0.26 10.58
N LYS A 452 -33.93 0.67 11.03
CA LYS A 452 -35.21 0.33 11.68
C LYS A 452 -36.14 -0.50 10.78
N LYS A 453 -36.11 -0.23 9.47
CA LYS A 453 -36.85 -0.99 8.44
C LYS A 453 -36.14 -2.28 7.99
N LYS A 454 -34.95 -2.58 8.53
CA LYS A 454 -34.11 -3.72 8.14
C LYS A 454 -33.72 -3.76 6.65
N VAL A 455 -33.64 -2.59 6.01
CA VAL A 455 -33.21 -2.46 4.60
C VAL A 455 -31.76 -1.99 4.47
N ILE A 456 -31.14 -1.54 5.57
CA ILE A 456 -29.74 -1.15 5.65
C ILE A 456 -29.11 -1.85 6.85
N THR A 457 -27.95 -2.45 6.63
CA THR A 457 -27.13 -3.13 7.64
C THR A 457 -25.77 -2.45 7.76
N ARG A 458 -25.00 -2.81 8.80
CA ARG A 458 -23.61 -2.40 8.96
C ARG A 458 -22.77 -2.78 7.74
N ASN A 459 -22.98 -3.98 7.19
CA ASN A 459 -22.20 -4.47 6.04
C ASN A 459 -22.45 -3.61 4.79
N ASN A 460 -23.68 -3.11 4.57
CA ASN A 460 -23.91 -2.18 3.48
C ASN A 460 -23.09 -0.88 3.64
N VAL A 461 -22.87 -0.39 4.86
CA VAL A 461 -22.01 0.79 5.11
C VAL A 461 -20.52 0.45 5.06
N ALA A 462 -20.13 -0.80 5.31
CA ALA A 462 -18.74 -1.23 5.22
C ALA A 462 -18.30 -1.44 3.76
N ASP A 463 -19.11 -2.16 2.99
CA ASP A 463 -18.74 -2.69 1.67
C ASP A 463 -19.43 -1.98 0.49
N GLU A 464 -20.55 -1.29 0.73
CA GLU A 464 -21.40 -0.68 -0.30
C GLU A 464 -21.61 0.82 -0.08
N TYR A 465 -20.79 1.45 0.76
CA TYR A 465 -20.92 2.85 1.17
C TYR A 465 -21.20 3.83 0.02
N PRO A 466 -20.42 3.89 -1.07
CA PRO A 466 -20.68 4.79 -2.18
C PRO A 466 -22.05 4.61 -2.82
N MET A 467 -22.56 3.38 -2.88
CA MET A 467 -23.88 3.09 -3.45
C MET A 467 -25.00 3.59 -2.54
N LEU A 468 -24.84 3.39 -1.22
CA LEU A 468 -25.76 3.95 -0.23
C LEU A 468 -25.77 5.48 -0.25
N TRP A 469 -24.58 6.09 -0.30
CA TRP A 469 -24.43 7.53 -0.37
C TRP A 469 -25.10 8.10 -1.62
N SER A 470 -24.82 7.54 -2.79
CA SER A 470 -25.45 7.93 -4.06
C SER A 470 -26.98 7.76 -4.04
N LYS A 471 -27.47 6.67 -3.40
CA LYS A 471 -28.91 6.43 -3.24
C LYS A 471 -29.55 7.48 -2.34
N PHE A 472 -28.92 7.80 -1.21
CA PHE A 472 -29.37 8.86 -0.31
C PHE A 472 -29.47 10.22 -1.03
N LEU A 473 -28.41 10.63 -1.74
CA LEU A 473 -28.40 11.91 -2.48
C LEU A 473 -29.57 11.99 -3.46
N ARG A 474 -29.80 10.92 -4.22
CA ARG A 474 -30.91 10.83 -5.18
C ARG A 474 -32.29 10.86 -4.51
N GLU A 475 -32.50 10.08 -3.45
CA GLU A 475 -33.80 9.98 -2.77
C GLU A 475 -34.17 11.26 -2.01
N THR A 476 -33.17 12.02 -1.55
CA THR A 476 -33.36 13.25 -0.78
C THR A 476 -33.17 14.53 -1.60
N ASN A 477 -32.87 14.40 -2.90
CA ASN A 477 -32.56 15.50 -3.82
C ASN A 477 -31.44 16.41 -3.28
N ASN A 478 -30.41 15.80 -2.69
CA ASN A 478 -29.22 16.47 -2.20
C ASN A 478 -28.05 16.33 -3.19
N VAL A 479 -27.04 17.17 -3.03
CA VAL A 479 -25.76 17.11 -3.75
C VAL A 479 -24.61 17.21 -2.77
N ASP A 480 -23.44 16.68 -3.14
CA ASP A 480 -22.21 16.71 -2.33
C ASP A 480 -21.02 17.35 -3.08
N ASP A 481 -21.23 17.80 -4.32
CA ASP A 481 -20.28 18.57 -5.11
C ASP A 481 -20.37 20.07 -4.76
N PHE A 482 -19.92 20.39 -3.55
CA PHE A 482 -19.89 21.77 -3.09
C PHE A 482 -18.69 22.51 -3.65
N MET A 483 -18.89 23.74 -4.13
CA MET A 483 -17.80 24.62 -4.53
C MET A 483 -16.96 24.99 -3.31
N ILE A 484 -15.85 24.29 -3.12
CA ILE A 484 -14.99 24.47 -1.96
C ILE A 484 -14.31 25.84 -2.01
N LYS A 485 -14.54 26.65 -0.98
CA LYS A 485 -13.81 27.90 -0.74
C LYS A 485 -12.85 27.70 0.43
N MET A 486 -11.61 28.16 0.30
CA MET A 486 -10.62 28.09 1.38
C MET A 486 -10.72 29.34 2.27
N ILE A 487 -10.41 29.20 3.56
CA ILE A 487 -10.30 30.34 4.49
C ILE A 487 -9.00 31.09 4.16
N ASP A 488 -9.12 32.13 3.34
CA ASP A 488 -8.09 33.10 2.92
C ASP A 488 -6.73 32.57 2.43
N LYS A 489 -6.27 33.11 1.29
CA LYS A 489 -4.98 32.76 0.66
C LYS A 489 -3.75 33.06 1.53
N SER A 490 -3.86 33.85 2.59
CA SER A 490 -2.73 34.17 3.48
C SER A 490 -2.32 33.00 4.38
N GLY A 491 -3.17 31.97 4.50
CA GLY A 491 -2.93 30.80 5.35
C GLY A 491 -2.33 29.60 4.63
N GLU A 492 -2.33 29.52 3.30
CA GLU A 492 -1.44 28.58 2.62
C GLU A 492 -0.03 29.18 2.73
N GLU A 493 0.59 29.00 3.91
CA GLU A 493 2.04 29.08 4.01
C GLU A 493 2.58 28.30 2.83
N ASP A 494 3.28 29.03 1.96
CA ASP A 494 3.89 28.47 0.78
C ASP A 494 4.51 27.13 1.18
N VAL A 495 4.06 26.03 0.57
CA VAL A 495 4.61 24.69 0.87
C VAL A 495 6.13 24.76 0.78
N TRP A 496 6.65 25.65 -0.07
CA TRP A 496 8.08 25.93 -0.15
C TRP A 496 8.67 26.69 1.02
N LYS A 497 7.94 27.63 1.62
CA LYS A 497 8.35 28.22 2.90
C LYS A 497 8.42 27.12 3.97
N GLN A 498 7.43 26.23 4.04
CA GLN A 498 7.47 25.10 4.96
C GLN A 498 8.67 24.19 4.68
N LEU A 499 8.89 23.82 3.41
CA LEU A 499 10.06 23.04 2.99
C LEU A 499 11.38 23.77 3.29
N ASN A 500 11.47 25.10 3.10
CA ASN A 500 12.68 25.90 3.34
C ASN A 500 13.02 25.98 4.83
N GLU A 501 12.01 26.06 5.70
CA GLU A 501 12.18 26.14 7.15
C GLU A 501 12.45 24.76 7.77
N MET A 502 12.12 23.70 7.06
CA MET A 502 12.34 22.32 7.48
C MET A 502 13.82 21.93 7.33
N LYS A 503 14.46 21.58 8.45
CA LYS A 503 15.77 20.96 8.45
C LYS A 503 15.59 19.44 8.38
N ILE A 504 16.07 18.80 7.32
CA ILE A 504 16.42 17.38 7.45
C ILE A 504 17.60 17.35 8.40
N ASP A 505 17.52 16.55 9.46
CA ASP A 505 18.68 16.27 10.31
C ASP A 505 19.80 15.76 9.40
N GLU A 506 20.69 16.68 8.99
CA GLU A 506 21.87 16.34 8.21
C GLU A 506 22.61 15.29 9.03
N LYS A 507 22.63 14.06 8.52
CA LYS A 507 23.26 12.91 9.18
C LYS A 507 24.66 13.35 9.59
N LYS A 508 24.88 13.57 10.90
CA LYS A 508 26.25 13.61 11.41
C LYS A 508 26.84 12.27 11.01
N PRO A 509 27.91 12.22 10.19
CA PRO A 509 28.51 10.97 9.77
C PRO A 509 28.77 10.17 11.04
N ASN A 510 28.14 8.98 11.12
CA ASN A 510 28.23 8.13 12.29
C ASN A 510 29.71 7.97 12.62
N LYS A 511 30.16 8.60 13.71
CA LYS A 511 31.47 8.28 14.29
C LYS A 511 31.40 6.80 14.59
N GLU A 512 32.21 6.01 13.89
CA GLU A 512 32.34 4.57 14.07
C GLU A 512 32.20 4.25 15.56
N HIS A 513 31.12 3.57 15.94
CA HIS A 513 31.00 3.01 17.26
C HIS A 513 32.09 1.94 17.39
N LYS A 514 33.25 2.33 17.90
CA LYS A 514 34.26 1.41 18.39
C LYS A 514 33.61 0.61 19.52
N THR A 515 33.12 -0.57 19.20
CA THR A 515 32.65 -1.58 20.16
C THR A 515 33.86 -2.07 20.95
N GLY A 516 34.18 -1.35 22.01
CA GLY A 516 35.24 -1.73 22.92
C GLY A 516 34.87 -1.32 24.32
N HIS A 517 33.95 -2.03 24.97
CA HIS A 517 33.79 -1.97 26.42
C HIS A 517 33.77 -3.37 27.03
N ALA A 518 34.84 -3.65 27.76
CA ALA A 518 34.93 -4.71 28.76
C ALA A 518 33.86 -4.49 29.85
N ARG A 519 33.17 -5.57 30.21
CA ARG A 519 32.22 -5.61 31.33
C ARG A 519 32.94 -5.30 32.65
N LYS A 520 32.55 -4.23 33.33
CA LYS A 520 32.66 -4.12 34.80
C LYS A 520 31.25 -4.17 35.38
N THR A 521 31.00 -5.22 36.16
CA THR A 521 29.82 -5.42 36.99
C THR A 521 29.78 -4.41 38.14
N LYS A 522 28.67 -3.70 38.29
CA LYS A 522 28.29 -3.01 39.53
C LYS A 522 26.87 -3.44 39.92
N GLN A 523 26.70 -3.72 41.22
CA GLN A 523 25.46 -4.06 41.90
C GLN A 523 24.49 -2.86 41.97
N PRO A 524 23.17 -3.10 42.08
CA PRO A 524 22.17 -2.05 42.22
C PRO A 524 21.92 -1.69 43.68
N SER A 525 21.81 -0.40 43.96
CA SER A 525 21.23 0.16 45.18
C SER A 525 20.19 1.20 44.78
N ASP A 526 18.97 0.99 45.29
CA ASP A 526 17.98 1.97 45.73
C ASP A 526 17.67 3.15 44.80
N LEU A 527 16.54 3.06 44.09
CA LEU A 527 15.77 4.21 43.64
C LEU A 527 14.28 3.97 43.87
N GLU A 528 13.73 4.83 44.71
CA GLU A 528 12.31 4.99 45.05
C GLU A 528 11.53 5.43 43.80
N TYR A 529 10.30 4.91 43.66
CA TYR A 529 9.34 5.33 42.63
C TYR A 529 8.41 6.38 43.25
N GLU A 530 8.47 7.61 42.73
CA GLU A 530 7.39 8.58 42.87
C GLU A 530 6.32 8.29 41.82
N GLU A 531 5.09 8.11 42.29
CA GLU A 531 3.86 8.11 41.51
C GLU A 531 3.57 9.55 41.06
N ASP A 532 3.31 9.75 39.77
CA ASP A 532 2.47 10.89 39.37
C ASP A 532 1.56 10.55 38.19
N ILE A 533 0.35 11.07 38.36
CA ILE A 533 -0.90 10.84 37.66
C ILE A 533 -0.93 11.67 36.38
N ASP A 534 -1.24 11.06 35.24
CA ASP A 534 -1.89 11.76 34.13
C ASP A 534 -2.82 10.79 33.36
N LEU A 535 -4.06 10.76 33.83
CA LEU A 535 -5.22 10.11 33.22
C LEU A 535 -6.14 11.19 32.68
N ALA A 536 -6.14 11.42 31.36
CA ALA A 536 -7.29 11.85 30.58
C ALA A 536 -6.93 11.87 29.08
N LEU A 537 -7.81 11.29 28.23
CA LEU A 537 -7.80 11.30 26.74
C LEU A 537 -7.14 10.12 26.01
N GLN A 538 -7.44 8.89 26.44
CA GLN A 538 -7.36 7.72 25.56
C GLN A 538 -8.60 6.87 25.74
N ASP A 539 -9.64 7.11 24.96
CA ASP A 539 -10.75 6.18 24.81
C ASP A 539 -11.37 6.31 23.42
N LEU A 540 -11.59 5.15 22.79
CA LEU A 540 -12.23 4.86 21.51
C LEU A 540 -11.35 5.03 20.27
N ASP A 541 -10.57 3.99 19.93
CA ASP A 541 -10.43 3.44 18.56
C ASP A 541 -9.47 2.24 18.58
N ASP A 542 -9.97 1.05 18.97
CA ASP A 542 -9.16 -0.19 19.07
C ASP A 542 -9.98 -1.47 18.75
N ASP A 543 -10.93 -1.43 17.81
CA ASP A 543 -11.87 -2.54 17.56
C ASP A 543 -12.02 -2.97 16.08
N ASP A 544 -10.93 -3.08 15.32
CA ASP A 544 -10.97 -3.72 13.98
C ASP A 544 -9.86 -4.78 13.77
N ASN A 545 -9.26 -5.34 14.85
CA ASN A 545 -8.26 -6.44 14.69
C ASN A 545 -8.26 -7.54 15.76
N ASN A 546 -9.30 -7.66 16.60
CA ASN A 546 -9.43 -8.79 17.54
C ASN A 546 -10.91 -9.15 17.71
N ASN A 547 -11.43 -10.02 16.85
CA ASN A 547 -12.61 -10.85 17.13
C ASN A 547 -12.63 -12.00 16.12
N ASN A 548 -12.03 -13.11 16.54
CA ASN A 548 -12.32 -14.48 16.10
C ASN A 548 -11.47 -15.41 16.98
N ASN A 549 -11.92 -15.58 18.21
CA ASN A 549 -11.59 -16.68 19.11
C ASN A 549 -12.75 -16.72 20.10
N ASP A 550 -13.86 -17.31 19.67
CA ASP A 550 -14.87 -17.80 20.61
C ASP A 550 -14.84 -19.33 20.52
N ASP A 551 -14.80 -19.89 21.72
CA ASP A 551 -14.63 -21.27 22.11
C ASP A 551 -15.77 -22.17 21.59
N ASP A 552 -15.40 -23.29 20.95
CA ASP A 552 -16.25 -24.47 20.86
C ASP A 552 -15.76 -25.48 21.92
N GLU A 553 -16.26 -25.35 23.15
CA GLU A 553 -16.29 -26.42 24.15
C GLU A 553 -17.72 -26.98 24.26
N GLU A 554 -17.85 -28.28 23.98
CA GLU A 554 -18.86 -29.26 24.42
C GLU A 554 -20.38 -28.97 24.26
N ASN A 555 -21.00 -29.63 23.28
CA ASN A 555 -21.99 -30.71 23.50
C ASN A 555 -22.16 -31.58 22.24
#